data_AF-A0A2A4Y9Z1-F1
#
_entry.id   AF-A0A2A4Y9Z1-F1
#
_cell.length_a   1.000
_cell.length_b   1.000
_cell.length_c   1.000
_cell.angle_alpha   90.00
_cell.angle_beta   90.00
_cell.angle_gamma   90.00
#
_symmetry.space_group_name_H-M   'P 1'
#
loop_
_entity.id
_entity.type
_entity.pdbx_description
1 polymer ?
#
loop_
_entity_poly.entity_id
_entity_poly.type
_entity_poly.pdbx_seq_one_letter_code
_entity_poly.pdbx_strand_id
1 'polypeptide(L)'
;MIFFITFTILSSEKSVLSDILSKFATSIDKSPTNLMLKKFRILSYFLCLLALCASCSKPSNTNETPLVLVSISPYQTFVEMIAKDTVQVKVCVPENFNAHLFEPTPKQMRGYNTAKLWLSVGMPFEKKLMSSLKTLNPNLKIVNLSRGIPILDDTKDNFVFGSCGAHSHDHDRDHGHDHEDLHFWMSPTLMMTQAETITDALSKEFPNNAKFYRKNLKKVLEKLSALNGQITSILYPYKDSAVITSHPSLTYFCKNYGLIQISIECEGKSPLPRDISKILSLTRKHHTLCVFIQEQFDNKGALAIAKKLQLP
;
A
#
# COMPACT_ATOMS: atom_id res chain seq x y z
N MET A 1 5.50 -5.50 2.91
CA MET A 1 5.67 -4.17 3.54
C MET A 1 4.44 -3.26 3.46
N ILE A 2 3.72 -3.16 2.32
CA ILE A 2 2.41 -2.49 2.28
C ILE A 2 1.45 -3.07 3.33
N PHE A 3 1.36 -4.41 3.38
CA PHE A 3 0.62 -5.11 4.43
C PHE A 3 1.13 -4.73 5.83
N PHE A 4 2.45 -4.54 6.02
CA PHE A 4 3.03 -4.16 7.31
C PHE A 4 2.69 -2.73 7.73
N ILE A 5 2.72 -1.76 6.80
CA ILE A 5 2.34 -0.37 7.06
C ILE A 5 0.84 -0.30 7.36
N THR A 6 0.01 -0.87 6.49
CA THR A 6 -1.45 -0.96 6.68
C THR A 6 -1.81 -1.67 8.00
N PHE A 7 -1.19 -2.81 8.28
CA PHE A 7 -1.45 -3.61 9.47
C PHE A 7 -0.93 -2.95 10.76
N THR A 8 0.23 -2.28 10.74
CA THR A 8 0.74 -1.53 11.90
C THR A 8 -0.12 -0.30 12.19
N ILE A 9 -0.68 0.33 11.15
CA ILE A 9 -1.61 1.44 11.32
C ILE A 9 -2.96 0.96 11.86
N LEU A 10 -3.44 -0.21 11.42
CA LEU A 10 -4.72 -0.79 11.85
C LEU A 10 -4.66 -1.46 13.23
N SER A 11 -3.53 -2.06 13.62
CA SER A 11 -3.34 -2.67 14.93
C SER A 11 -3.04 -1.60 15.98
N SER A 12 -3.84 -1.52 17.04
CA SER A 12 -3.61 -0.62 18.19
C SER A 12 -2.72 -1.23 19.26
N GLU A 13 -2.10 -2.38 19.00
CA GLU A 13 -1.45 -3.19 20.03
C GLU A 13 0.07 -3.26 19.83
N LYS A 14 0.82 -2.79 20.84
CA LYS A 14 2.29 -2.96 20.93
C LYS A 14 2.73 -4.43 20.85
N SER A 15 1.84 -5.38 21.17
CA SER A 15 2.10 -6.82 21.15
C SER A 15 2.38 -7.37 19.76
N VAL A 16 1.89 -6.74 18.70
CA VAL A 16 1.95 -7.34 17.37
C VAL A 16 3.22 -6.97 16.60
N LEU A 17 3.80 -5.79 16.86
CA LEU A 17 5.16 -5.47 16.42
C LEU A 17 6.18 -6.37 17.13
N SER A 18 5.96 -6.69 18.41
CA SER A 18 6.74 -7.75 19.06
C SER A 18 6.44 -9.13 18.49
N ASP A 19 5.24 -9.42 18.00
CA ASP A 19 4.93 -10.70 17.35
C ASP A 19 5.54 -10.85 15.95
N ILE A 20 5.70 -9.77 15.19
CA ILE A 20 6.39 -9.82 13.88
C ILE A 20 7.91 -9.89 14.08
N LEU A 21 8.44 -9.22 15.11
CA LEU A 21 9.84 -9.38 15.54
C LEU A 21 10.10 -10.73 16.21
N SER A 22 9.13 -11.32 16.91
CA SER A 22 9.24 -12.66 17.51
C SER A 22 9.07 -13.77 16.47
N LYS A 23 8.34 -13.53 15.38
CA LYS A 23 8.29 -14.43 14.21
C LYS A 23 9.60 -14.51 13.44
N PHE A 24 10.54 -13.61 13.68
CA PHE A 24 11.96 -13.79 13.30
C PHE A 24 12.76 -14.64 14.29
N ALA A 25 12.24 -14.89 15.50
CA ALA A 25 12.99 -15.46 16.62
C ALA A 25 12.60 -16.89 17.04
N THR A 26 11.48 -17.46 16.60
CA THR A 26 11.09 -18.81 17.08
C THR A 26 10.41 -19.65 16.00
N SER A 27 11.23 -20.35 15.22
CA SER A 27 10.95 -21.74 14.83
C SER A 27 11.28 -22.59 16.06
N ILE A 28 10.29 -23.26 16.67
CA ILE A 28 10.37 -24.54 17.41
C ILE A 28 9.05 -24.80 18.19
N ASP A 29 8.52 -25.99 17.92
CA ASP A 29 7.66 -26.90 18.71
C ASP A 29 6.13 -26.72 18.89
N LYS A 30 5.50 -27.90 18.99
CA LYS A 30 4.12 -28.29 18.73
C LYS A 30 3.36 -28.69 20.00
N SER A 31 2.02 -28.66 19.84
CA SER A 31 1.04 -29.69 20.26
C SER A 31 0.06 -29.34 21.42
N PRO A 32 -1.15 -29.96 21.43
CA PRO A 32 -2.43 -29.32 21.82
C PRO A 32 -3.14 -29.98 23.02
N THR A 33 -4.21 -29.37 23.57
CA THR A 33 -5.27 -30.13 24.28
C THR A 33 -6.65 -29.45 24.34
N ASN A 34 -7.65 -30.23 23.90
CA ASN A 34 -8.99 -30.53 24.42
C ASN A 34 -10.02 -29.44 24.76
N LEU A 35 -11.06 -29.42 23.91
CA LEU A 35 -12.36 -28.77 24.07
C LEU A 35 -13.46 -29.84 24.21
N MET A 36 -14.00 -30.06 25.40
CA MET A 36 -15.33 -30.65 25.62
C MET A 36 -15.79 -30.36 27.06
N LEU A 37 -16.75 -29.44 27.26
CA LEU A 37 -17.66 -29.36 28.44
C LEU A 37 -18.64 -28.14 28.44
N LYS A 38 -18.90 -27.46 27.32
CA LYS A 38 -19.75 -26.23 27.29
C LYS A 38 -21.15 -26.38 26.67
N LYS A 39 -21.69 -27.59 26.50
CA LYS A 39 -22.94 -27.79 25.73
C LYS A 39 -24.26 -27.74 26.53
N PHE A 40 -24.26 -27.58 27.86
CA PHE A 40 -25.51 -27.63 28.65
C PHE A 40 -25.96 -26.31 29.32
N ARG A 41 -25.29 -25.17 29.09
CA ARG A 41 -25.74 -23.83 29.57
C ARG A 41 -26.27 -22.90 28.47
N ILE A 42 -26.24 -23.33 27.21
CA ILE A 42 -26.57 -22.49 26.04
C ILE A 42 -28.08 -22.43 25.77
N LEU A 43 -28.84 -23.43 26.20
CA LEU A 43 -30.27 -23.53 25.86
C LEU A 43 -31.18 -22.59 26.69
N SER A 44 -30.73 -22.12 27.85
CA SER A 44 -31.47 -21.18 28.70
C SER A 44 -31.23 -19.70 28.34
N TYR A 45 -30.10 -19.37 27.71
CA TYR A 45 -29.82 -18.00 27.24
C TYR A 45 -30.49 -17.67 25.91
N PHE A 46 -30.82 -18.69 25.10
CA PHE A 46 -31.41 -18.49 23.78
C PHE A 46 -32.85 -17.97 23.85
N LEU A 47 -33.60 -18.33 24.90
CA LEU A 47 -35.02 -17.97 25.03
C LEU A 47 -35.23 -16.56 25.62
N CYS A 48 -34.23 -15.99 26.31
CA CYS A 48 -34.27 -14.62 26.82
C CYS A 48 -33.75 -13.58 25.79
N LEU A 49 -32.95 -14.00 24.81
CA LEU A 49 -32.40 -13.11 23.78
C LEU A 49 -33.43 -12.72 22.70
N LEU A 50 -34.47 -13.53 22.48
CA LEU A 50 -35.51 -13.26 21.48
C LEU A 50 -36.49 -12.16 21.91
N ALA A 51 -36.60 -11.85 23.20
CA ALA A 51 -37.51 -10.83 23.71
C ALA A 51 -36.93 -9.39 23.67
N LEU A 52 -35.61 -9.23 23.54
CA LEU A 52 -34.96 -7.90 23.46
C LEU A 52 -34.83 -7.36 22.02
N CYS A 53 -35.06 -8.17 20.99
CA CYS A 53 -34.88 -7.77 19.60
C CYS A 53 -36.10 -7.03 18.98
N ALA A 54 -37.21 -6.89 19.72
CA ALA A 54 -38.44 -6.32 19.18
C ALA A 54 -38.62 -4.80 19.39
N SER A 55 -37.66 -4.08 19.99
CA SER A 55 -37.86 -2.67 20.40
C SER A 55 -36.80 -1.65 19.91
N CYS A 56 -36.14 -1.92 18.78
CA CYS A 56 -35.28 -0.91 18.14
C CYS A 56 -35.44 -0.92 16.62
N SER A 57 -36.66 -0.59 16.16
CA SER A 57 -36.87 -0.16 14.77
C SER A 57 -36.38 1.28 14.62
N LYS A 58 -35.05 1.47 14.48
CA LYS A 58 -34.52 2.73 13.95
C LYS A 58 -35.07 2.90 12.53
N PRO A 59 -35.59 4.08 12.16
CA PRO A 59 -36.00 4.34 10.79
C PRO A 59 -34.78 4.17 9.88
N SER A 60 -34.86 3.22 8.96
CA SER A 60 -33.90 3.04 7.87
C SER A 60 -34.05 4.22 6.93
N ASN A 61 -33.27 5.28 7.16
CA ASN A 61 -32.98 6.24 6.11
C ASN A 61 -32.14 5.48 5.07
N THR A 62 -32.78 5.06 3.98
CA THR A 62 -32.15 4.46 2.80
C THR A 62 -31.38 5.52 2.00
N ASN A 63 -30.49 6.27 2.65
CA ASN A 63 -29.43 6.96 1.93
C ASN A 63 -28.35 5.92 1.67
N GLU A 64 -28.33 5.38 0.46
CA GLU A 64 -27.22 4.52 0.02
C GLU A 64 -25.89 5.23 0.30
N THR A 65 -25.01 4.54 1.02
CA THR A 65 -23.70 5.07 1.38
C THR A 65 -22.92 5.44 0.12
N PRO A 66 -22.47 6.70 -0.05
CA PRO A 66 -21.78 7.14 -1.26
C PRO A 66 -20.55 6.29 -1.57
N LEU A 67 -20.38 5.92 -2.84
CA LEU A 67 -19.24 5.16 -3.31
C LEU A 67 -18.04 6.07 -3.61
N VAL A 68 -16.89 5.73 -3.03
CA VAL A 68 -15.57 6.33 -3.28
C VAL A 68 -14.66 5.25 -3.88
N LEU A 69 -14.02 5.57 -5.00
CA LEU A 69 -13.01 4.72 -5.61
C LEU A 69 -11.62 5.12 -5.14
N VAL A 70 -10.76 4.12 -4.96
CA VAL A 70 -9.32 4.30 -4.79
C VAL A 70 -8.60 3.43 -5.80
N SER A 71 -7.50 3.92 -6.37
CA SER A 71 -6.79 3.16 -7.40
C SER A 71 -6.20 1.85 -6.88
N ILE A 72 -5.56 1.90 -5.72
CA ILE A 72 -4.82 0.77 -5.12
C ILE A 72 -5.16 0.62 -3.63
N SER A 73 -4.95 -0.60 -3.11
CA SER A 73 -5.34 -1.02 -1.76
C SER A 73 -4.84 -0.13 -0.61
N PRO A 74 -3.59 0.40 -0.58
CA PRO A 74 -3.13 1.26 0.53
C PRO A 74 -4.10 2.38 0.89
N TYR A 75 -4.68 3.05 -0.11
CA TYR A 75 -5.58 4.19 0.12
C TYR A 75 -6.95 3.78 0.62
N GLN A 76 -7.39 2.53 0.42
CA GLN A 76 -8.63 2.04 1.00
C GLN A 76 -8.60 2.19 2.52
N THR A 77 -7.51 1.73 3.15
CA THR A 77 -7.32 1.82 4.60
C THR A 77 -7.41 3.27 5.09
N PHE A 78 -6.72 4.20 4.44
CA PHE A 78 -6.73 5.60 4.86
C PHE A 78 -8.10 6.25 4.70
N VAL A 79 -8.80 5.98 3.60
CA VAL A 79 -10.17 6.46 3.41
C VAL A 79 -11.10 5.88 4.48
N GLU A 80 -11.03 4.58 4.77
CA GLU A 80 -11.85 3.94 5.82
C GLU A 80 -11.51 4.45 7.23
N MET A 81 -10.25 4.77 7.51
CA MET A 81 -9.86 5.39 8.78
C MET A 81 -10.45 6.80 8.94
N ILE A 82 -10.46 7.59 7.86
CA ILE A 82 -10.95 8.97 7.86
C ILE A 82 -12.48 9.02 7.81
N ALA A 83 -13.08 8.28 6.89
CA ALA A 83 -14.49 8.35 6.55
C ALA A 83 -15.36 7.31 7.26
N LYS A 84 -14.80 6.20 7.74
CA LYS A 84 -15.57 5.11 8.37
C LYS A 84 -16.77 4.71 7.50
N ASP A 85 -17.93 4.49 8.09
CA ASP A 85 -19.13 4.01 7.40
C ASP A 85 -19.87 5.11 6.60
N THR A 86 -19.33 6.33 6.54
CA THR A 86 -19.95 7.43 5.79
C THR A 86 -19.79 7.30 4.28
N VAL A 87 -18.86 6.47 3.82
CA VAL A 87 -18.62 6.15 2.41
C VAL A 87 -18.36 4.66 2.26
N GLN A 88 -18.75 4.09 1.12
CA GLN A 88 -18.29 2.78 0.70
C GLN A 88 -17.01 2.97 -0.10
N VAL A 89 -15.96 2.21 0.20
CA VAL A 89 -14.69 2.29 -0.54
C VAL A 89 -14.53 1.08 -1.44
N LYS A 90 -14.12 1.29 -2.69
CA LYS A 90 -13.81 0.22 -3.64
C LYS A 90 -12.48 0.45 -4.31
N VAL A 91 -11.63 -0.58 -4.30
CA VAL A 91 -10.33 -0.56 -4.95
C VAL A 91 -10.48 -0.89 -6.44
N CYS A 92 -9.81 -0.11 -7.31
CA CYS A 92 -9.79 -0.38 -8.74
C CYS A 92 -8.98 -1.64 -9.04
N VAL A 93 -7.71 -1.67 -8.62
CA VAL A 93 -6.82 -2.83 -8.77
C VAL A 93 -7.06 -3.81 -7.63
N PRO A 94 -7.59 -5.02 -7.88
CA PRO A 94 -7.81 -6.00 -6.81
C PRO A 94 -6.48 -6.45 -6.18
N GLU A 95 -6.58 -7.04 -4.99
CA GLU A 95 -5.42 -7.64 -4.34
C GLU A 95 -4.75 -8.68 -5.26
N ASN A 96 -3.42 -8.73 -5.20
CA ASN A 96 -2.57 -9.62 -5.98
C ASN A 96 -2.49 -9.34 -7.50
N PHE A 97 -3.11 -8.28 -7.99
CA PHE A 97 -2.92 -7.82 -9.37
C PHE A 97 -1.77 -6.82 -9.47
N ASN A 98 -1.02 -6.90 -10.57
CA ASN A 98 -0.03 -5.90 -10.92
C ASN A 98 -0.75 -4.64 -11.46
N ALA A 99 -0.64 -3.52 -10.73
CA ALA A 99 -1.27 -2.26 -11.10
C ALA A 99 -0.74 -1.67 -12.42
N HIS A 100 0.48 -1.99 -12.83
CA HIS A 100 1.05 -1.51 -14.11
C HIS A 100 0.39 -2.18 -15.33
N LEU A 101 -0.12 -3.39 -15.16
CA LEU A 101 -0.73 -4.19 -16.24
C LEU A 101 -2.26 -4.32 -16.09
N PHE A 102 -2.84 -3.63 -15.11
CA PHE A 102 -4.24 -3.82 -14.77
C PHE A 102 -5.18 -3.25 -15.83
N GLU A 103 -6.15 -4.06 -16.27
CA GLU A 103 -7.29 -3.58 -17.03
C GLU A 103 -8.61 -3.98 -16.33
N PRO A 104 -9.52 -3.01 -16.11
CA PRO A 104 -10.80 -3.29 -15.45
C PRO A 104 -11.75 -4.06 -16.38
N THR A 105 -12.43 -5.06 -15.82
CA THR A 105 -13.49 -5.80 -16.53
C THR A 105 -14.73 -4.92 -16.76
N PRO A 106 -15.58 -5.23 -17.77
CA PRO A 106 -16.85 -4.53 -17.96
C PRO A 106 -17.77 -4.55 -16.71
N LYS A 107 -17.71 -5.62 -15.90
CA LYS A 107 -18.45 -5.71 -14.63
C LYS A 107 -17.93 -4.71 -13.61
N GLN A 108 -16.61 -4.56 -13.48
CA GLN A 108 -16.00 -3.54 -12.63
C GLN A 108 -16.39 -2.14 -13.08
N MET A 109 -16.30 -1.86 -14.38
CA MET A 109 -16.67 -0.57 -14.98
C MET A 109 -18.11 -0.16 -14.64
N ARG A 110 -19.08 -1.08 -14.75
CA ARG A 110 -20.47 -0.81 -14.34
C ARG A 110 -20.57 -0.47 -12.86
N GLY A 111 -19.82 -1.18 -12.02
CA GLY A 111 -19.77 -0.92 -10.58
C GLY A 111 -18.99 0.34 -10.18
N TYR A 112 -18.33 1.02 -11.12
CA TYR A 112 -17.67 2.31 -10.88
C TYR A 112 -18.54 3.50 -11.28
N ASN A 113 -19.57 3.29 -12.09
CA ASN A 113 -20.45 4.33 -12.60
C ASN A 113 -21.12 5.15 -11.48
N THR A 114 -21.49 4.54 -10.36
CA THR A 114 -22.19 5.25 -9.27
C THR A 114 -21.26 6.03 -8.33
N ALA A 115 -19.95 5.94 -8.53
CA ALA A 115 -18.96 6.60 -7.67
C ALA A 115 -19.11 8.13 -7.72
N LYS A 116 -18.97 8.77 -6.55
CA LYS A 116 -18.98 10.23 -6.43
C LYS A 116 -17.57 10.82 -6.52
N LEU A 117 -16.60 10.10 -5.96
CA LEU A 117 -15.21 10.50 -5.89
C LEU A 117 -14.31 9.34 -6.28
N TRP A 118 -13.26 9.62 -7.05
CA TRP A 118 -12.14 8.73 -7.28
C TRP A 118 -10.84 9.42 -6.85
N LEU A 119 -10.14 8.78 -5.92
CA LEU A 119 -8.82 9.16 -5.44
C LEU A 119 -7.77 8.39 -6.28
N SER A 120 -7.18 9.09 -7.25
CA SER A 120 -6.23 8.54 -8.22
C SER A 120 -4.79 8.81 -7.79
N VAL A 121 -3.81 8.13 -8.37
CA VAL A 121 -2.40 8.14 -7.93
C VAL A 121 -1.44 8.53 -9.07
N GLY A 122 -1.86 8.34 -10.32
CA GLY A 122 -1.05 8.54 -11.53
C GLY A 122 -0.60 7.25 -12.22
N MET A 123 -1.03 6.08 -11.74
CA MET A 123 -0.58 4.79 -12.29
C MET A 123 -0.95 4.63 -13.78
N PRO A 124 -0.18 3.88 -14.59
CA PRO A 124 -0.40 3.79 -16.04
C PRO A 124 -1.84 3.41 -16.45
N PHE A 125 -2.46 2.47 -15.72
CA PHE A 125 -3.83 2.02 -16.00
C PHE A 125 -4.88 3.13 -15.85
N GLU A 126 -4.60 4.14 -15.02
CA GLU A 126 -5.56 5.18 -14.67
C GLU A 126 -5.90 6.05 -15.88
N LYS A 127 -4.97 6.23 -16.83
CA LYS A 127 -5.21 7.04 -18.03
C LYS A 127 -6.37 6.48 -18.86
N LYS A 128 -6.35 5.18 -19.15
CA LYS A 128 -7.40 4.46 -19.90
C LYS A 128 -8.69 4.33 -19.10
N LEU A 129 -8.58 4.12 -17.78
CA LEU A 129 -9.73 4.07 -16.89
C LEU A 129 -10.44 5.42 -16.81
N MET A 130 -9.69 6.52 -16.68
CA MET A 130 -10.22 7.88 -16.57
C MET A 130 -10.99 8.31 -17.82
N SER A 131 -10.46 8.04 -19.02
CA SER A 131 -11.18 8.35 -20.25
C SER A 131 -12.52 7.63 -20.32
N SER A 132 -12.54 6.35 -19.91
CA SER A 132 -13.75 5.53 -19.92
C SER A 132 -14.76 5.96 -18.85
N LEU A 133 -14.30 6.27 -17.63
CA LEU A 133 -15.17 6.67 -16.52
C LEU A 133 -15.75 8.07 -16.70
N LYS A 134 -15.02 9.02 -17.27
CA LYS A 134 -15.57 10.36 -17.55
C LYS A 134 -16.73 10.30 -18.54
N THR A 135 -16.69 9.38 -19.49
CA THR A 135 -17.79 9.15 -20.43
C THR A 135 -18.99 8.49 -19.75
N LEU A 136 -18.76 7.49 -18.89
CA LEU A 136 -19.83 6.74 -18.20
C LEU A 136 -20.47 7.55 -17.06
N ASN A 137 -19.68 8.33 -16.33
CA ASN A 137 -20.10 9.15 -15.20
C ASN A 137 -19.42 10.54 -15.28
N PRO A 138 -20.02 11.49 -16.01
CA PRO A 138 -19.49 12.85 -16.14
C PRO A 138 -19.42 13.64 -14.82
N ASN A 139 -20.16 13.19 -13.80
CA ASN A 139 -20.20 13.83 -12.50
C ASN A 139 -19.11 13.34 -11.54
N LEU A 140 -18.40 12.26 -11.89
CA LEU A 140 -17.31 11.72 -11.08
C LEU A 140 -16.25 12.79 -10.80
N LYS A 141 -16.03 13.11 -9.53
CA LYS A 141 -14.88 13.93 -9.13
C LYS A 141 -13.64 13.06 -9.05
N ILE A 142 -12.55 13.51 -9.67
CA ILE A 142 -11.27 12.81 -9.65
C ILE A 142 -10.26 13.72 -8.95
N VAL A 143 -9.60 13.20 -7.92
CA VAL A 143 -8.54 13.89 -7.19
C VAL A 143 -7.27 13.05 -7.27
N ASN A 144 -6.23 13.64 -7.86
CA ASN A 144 -4.91 13.02 -7.93
C ASN A 144 -4.15 13.24 -6.61
N LEU A 145 -3.79 12.13 -5.95
CA LEU A 145 -3.05 12.06 -4.70
C LEU A 145 -1.54 12.25 -4.83
N SER A 146 -1.00 12.32 -6.06
CA SER A 146 0.40 12.70 -6.29
C SER A 146 0.62 14.22 -6.19
N ARG A 147 -0.45 15.01 -6.08
CA ARG A 147 -0.36 16.46 -6.00
C ARG A 147 0.37 16.89 -4.72
N GLY A 148 1.42 17.71 -4.89
CA GLY A 148 2.23 18.19 -3.77
C GLY A 148 3.24 17.17 -3.26
N ILE A 149 3.37 16.01 -3.94
CA ILE A 149 4.41 15.03 -3.65
C ILE A 149 5.63 15.32 -4.54
N PRO A 150 6.85 15.38 -3.98
CA PRO A 150 8.07 15.46 -4.77
C PRO A 150 8.31 14.09 -5.44
N ILE A 151 7.94 13.98 -6.71
CA ILE A 151 8.11 12.73 -7.47
C ILE A 151 9.59 12.45 -7.69
N LEU A 152 10.01 11.25 -7.29
CA LEU A 152 11.39 10.78 -7.43
C LEU A 152 11.59 10.06 -8.77
N ASP A 153 12.84 10.01 -9.20
CA ASP A 153 13.28 9.27 -10.38
C ASP A 153 13.90 7.96 -9.92
N ASP A 154 13.28 6.83 -10.25
CA ASP A 154 13.69 5.53 -9.74
C ASP A 154 15.11 5.13 -10.18
N THR A 155 15.61 5.68 -11.29
CA THR A 155 16.95 5.42 -11.84
C THR A 155 18.04 6.33 -11.28
N LYS A 156 17.70 7.55 -10.84
CA LYS A 156 18.66 8.51 -10.26
C LYS A 156 18.78 8.38 -8.75
N ASP A 157 17.67 8.08 -8.07
CA ASP A 157 17.62 7.97 -6.62
C ASP A 157 17.95 6.54 -6.12
N ASN A 158 18.08 5.53 -7.00
CA ASN A 158 18.41 4.14 -6.62
C ASN A 158 19.29 3.39 -7.64
N PHE A 159 19.68 2.15 -7.29
CA PHE A 159 20.26 1.18 -8.22
C PHE A 159 19.18 0.24 -8.76
N VAL A 160 18.64 0.52 -9.94
CA VAL A 160 17.63 -0.32 -10.60
C VAL A 160 18.28 -1.17 -11.69
N PHE A 161 18.22 -2.50 -11.53
CA PHE A 161 18.72 -3.47 -12.51
C PHE A 161 17.57 -4.21 -13.18
N GLY A 162 17.61 -4.25 -14.51
CA GLY A 162 16.55 -4.75 -15.38
C GLY A 162 16.70 -4.09 -16.75
N SER A 163 16.03 -4.60 -17.78
CA SER A 163 16.27 -4.16 -19.18
C SER A 163 15.84 -2.72 -19.52
N CYS A 164 15.56 -1.89 -18.52
CA CYS A 164 15.41 -0.44 -18.63
C CYS A 164 16.74 0.30 -18.40
N GLY A 165 17.72 -0.35 -17.76
CA GLY A 165 19.04 0.20 -17.47
C GLY A 165 20.06 -0.18 -18.54
N ALA A 166 20.59 0.83 -19.23
CA ALA A 166 21.71 0.82 -20.16
C ALA A 166 21.42 0.53 -21.65
N HIS A 167 20.76 1.50 -22.29
CA HIS A 167 21.07 1.94 -23.66
C HIS A 167 21.22 3.47 -23.70
N SER A 168 22.22 4.03 -23.02
CA SER A 168 22.63 5.42 -23.24
C SER A 168 23.79 5.46 -24.24
N HIS A 169 23.48 5.11 -25.49
CA HIS A 169 24.22 5.51 -26.68
C HIS A 169 23.18 5.77 -27.76
N ASP A 170 22.47 6.90 -27.68
CA ASP A 170 22.28 7.73 -28.87
C ASP A 170 21.65 9.08 -28.53
N HIS A 171 22.03 10.06 -29.34
CA HIS A 171 21.53 11.41 -29.32
C HIS A 171 20.05 11.41 -29.73
N ASP A 172 19.15 11.68 -28.78
CA ASP A 172 17.94 12.46 -29.06
C ASP A 172 17.33 12.95 -27.75
N ARG A 173 17.24 14.27 -27.61
CA ARG A 173 16.54 14.94 -26.53
C ARG A 173 15.09 15.11 -26.97
N ASP A 174 14.27 14.07 -26.82
CA ASP A 174 12.83 14.23 -26.99
C ASP A 174 12.05 13.27 -26.07
N HIS A 175 11.33 13.87 -25.13
CA HIS A 175 10.19 13.37 -24.33
C HIS A 175 10.14 11.90 -23.82
N GLY A 176 10.21 11.70 -22.50
CA GLY A 176 9.74 10.46 -21.86
C GLY A 176 9.60 10.56 -20.33
N HIS A 177 8.37 10.56 -19.82
CA HIS A 177 8.02 10.52 -18.39
C HIS A 177 8.24 9.14 -17.76
N ASP A 178 9.24 8.39 -18.23
CA ASP A 178 9.22 6.92 -18.12
C ASP A 178 9.90 6.36 -16.86
N HIS A 179 10.34 7.23 -15.93
CA HIS A 179 11.07 6.83 -14.70
C HIS A 179 10.52 7.50 -13.42
N GLU A 180 9.29 8.01 -13.45
CA GLU A 180 8.65 8.59 -12.27
C GLU A 180 8.21 7.50 -11.27
N ASP A 181 8.78 7.51 -10.06
CA ASP A 181 8.37 6.59 -9.00
C ASP A 181 7.10 7.09 -8.31
N LEU A 182 6.01 6.33 -8.44
CA LEU A 182 4.72 6.64 -7.83
C LEU A 182 4.51 5.97 -6.46
N HIS A 183 5.46 5.19 -5.95
CA HIS A 183 5.37 4.45 -4.68
C HIS A 183 5.51 5.34 -3.43
N PHE A 184 5.09 6.61 -3.50
CA PHE A 184 5.19 7.56 -2.39
C PHE A 184 4.41 7.17 -1.13
N TRP A 185 3.39 6.30 -1.25
CA TRP A 185 2.67 5.75 -0.11
C TRP A 185 3.56 4.90 0.81
N MET A 186 4.75 4.52 0.35
CA MET A 186 5.75 3.80 1.15
C MET A 186 6.49 4.71 2.14
N SER A 187 6.32 6.04 2.06
CA SER A 187 6.85 7.00 3.03
C SER A 187 5.73 7.45 3.99
N PRO A 188 5.84 7.17 5.31
CA PRO A 188 4.85 7.62 6.27
C PRO A 188 4.67 9.14 6.31
N THR A 189 5.75 9.91 6.05
CA THR A 189 5.66 11.38 6.01
C THR A 189 4.89 11.87 4.79
N LEU A 190 5.11 11.27 3.61
CA LEU A 190 4.33 11.62 2.43
C LEU A 190 2.87 11.17 2.57
N MET A 191 2.63 10.03 3.21
CA MET A 191 1.28 9.55 3.49
C MET A 191 0.50 10.50 4.43
N MET A 192 1.18 11.30 5.27
CA MET A 192 0.50 12.37 6.03
C MET A 192 -0.07 13.44 5.07
N THR A 193 0.74 13.94 4.14
CA THR A 193 0.31 14.90 3.10
C THR A 193 -0.86 14.36 2.27
N GLN A 194 -0.81 13.06 1.96
CA GLN A 194 -1.88 12.41 1.22
C GLN A 194 -3.14 12.22 2.05
N ALA A 195 -3.03 11.90 3.34
CA ALA A 195 -4.17 11.81 4.24
C ALA A 195 -4.89 13.16 4.37
N GLU A 196 -4.15 14.27 4.38
CA GLU A 196 -4.72 15.62 4.31
C GLU A 196 -5.49 15.82 3.00
N THR A 197 -4.87 15.48 1.87
CA THR A 197 -5.49 15.58 0.53
C THR A 197 -6.76 14.73 0.42
N ILE A 198 -6.75 13.51 0.96
CA ILE A 198 -7.92 12.62 1.03
C ILE A 198 -9.02 13.28 1.86
N THR A 199 -8.67 13.83 3.03
CA THR A 199 -9.63 14.48 3.93
C THR A 199 -10.23 15.73 3.28
N ASP A 200 -9.44 16.50 2.55
CA ASP A 200 -9.91 17.67 1.79
C ASP A 200 -10.89 17.26 0.70
N ALA A 201 -10.54 16.24 -0.09
CA ALA A 201 -11.39 15.71 -1.15
C ALA A 201 -12.74 15.19 -0.61
N LEU A 202 -12.69 14.38 0.46
CA LEU A 202 -13.87 13.86 1.13
C LEU A 202 -14.72 14.97 1.74
N SER A 203 -14.10 15.96 2.40
CA SER A 203 -14.81 17.09 3.02
C SER A 203 -15.47 18.00 1.98
N LYS A 204 -14.86 18.14 0.80
CA LYS A 204 -15.42 18.90 -0.31
C LYS A 204 -16.62 18.19 -0.95
N GLU A 205 -16.51 16.88 -1.15
CA GLU A 205 -17.58 16.09 -1.78
C GLU A 205 -18.74 15.80 -0.80
N PHE A 206 -18.43 15.60 0.49
CA PHE A 206 -19.40 15.26 1.54
C PHE A 206 -19.32 16.26 2.71
N PRO A 207 -19.74 17.52 2.51
CA PRO A 207 -19.55 18.61 3.47
C PRO A 207 -20.20 18.37 4.84
N ASN A 208 -21.31 17.63 4.88
CA ASN A 208 -21.99 17.27 6.13
C ASN A 208 -21.10 16.47 7.09
N ASN A 209 -20.11 15.74 6.57
CA ASN A 209 -19.18 14.93 7.34
C ASN A 209 -17.79 15.58 7.51
N ALA A 210 -17.57 16.81 7.00
CA ALA A 210 -16.25 17.44 6.99
C ALA A 210 -15.60 17.54 8.38
N LYS A 211 -16.35 17.95 9.40
CA LYS A 211 -15.86 18.01 10.79
C LYS A 211 -15.46 16.63 11.32
N PHE A 212 -16.22 15.59 10.95
CA PHE A 212 -15.93 14.21 11.32
C PHE A 212 -14.64 13.72 10.67
N TYR A 213 -14.46 13.97 9.37
CA TYR A 213 -13.24 13.60 8.64
C TYR A 213 -12.00 14.29 9.22
N ARG A 214 -12.07 15.59 9.51
CA ARG A 214 -10.96 16.33 10.14
C ARG A 214 -10.58 15.78 11.51
N LYS A 215 -11.57 15.39 12.32
CA LYS A 215 -11.32 14.76 13.62
C LYS A 215 -10.60 13.42 13.47
N ASN A 216 -10.98 12.61 12.48
CA ASN A 216 -10.34 11.32 12.23
C ASN A 216 -8.96 11.45 11.60
N LEU A 217 -8.76 12.44 10.70
CA LEU A 217 -7.46 12.80 10.15
C LEU A 217 -6.43 13.02 11.27
N LYS A 218 -6.78 13.78 12.31
CA LYS A 218 -5.86 14.00 13.45
C LYS A 218 -5.32 12.69 14.04
N LYS A 219 -6.18 11.68 14.20
CA LYS A 219 -5.79 10.35 14.69
C LYS A 219 -4.90 9.59 13.70
N VAL A 220 -5.17 9.75 12.40
CA VAL A 220 -4.34 9.16 11.34
C VAL A 220 -2.94 9.78 11.36
N LEU A 221 -2.85 11.10 11.48
CA LEU A 221 -1.58 11.83 11.55
C LEU A 221 -0.78 11.45 12.80
N GLU A 222 -1.43 11.33 13.97
CA GLU A 222 -0.79 10.85 15.20
C GLU A 222 -0.21 9.43 15.03
N LYS A 223 -0.96 8.52 14.41
CA LYS A 223 -0.50 7.14 14.11
C LYS A 223 0.68 7.13 13.14
N LEU A 224 0.60 7.89 12.04
CA LEU A 224 1.68 7.98 11.06
C LEU A 224 2.95 8.59 11.66
N SER A 225 2.80 9.60 12.52
CA SER A 225 3.94 10.26 13.19
C SER A 225 4.63 9.29 14.15
N ALA A 226 3.86 8.56 14.96
CA ALA A 226 4.38 7.52 15.85
C ALA A 226 5.08 6.40 15.05
N LEU A 227 4.47 5.94 13.96
CA LEU A 227 5.06 4.93 13.07
C LEU A 227 6.39 5.41 12.47
N ASN A 228 6.43 6.65 11.97
CA ASN A 228 7.65 7.24 11.43
C ASN A 228 8.77 7.28 12.48
N GLY A 229 8.47 7.69 13.71
CA GLY A 229 9.43 7.71 14.81
C GLY A 229 9.95 6.32 15.19
N GLN A 230 9.07 5.32 15.20
CA GLN A 230 9.44 3.92 15.46
C GLN A 230 10.37 3.37 14.37
N ILE A 231 10.00 3.54 13.10
CA ILE A 231 10.83 3.06 11.97
C ILE A 231 12.18 3.77 11.97
N THR A 232 12.20 5.09 12.20
CA THR A 232 13.45 5.87 12.30
C THR A 232 14.36 5.31 13.38
N SER A 233 13.82 4.99 14.56
CA SER A 233 14.61 4.46 15.67
C SER A 233 15.15 3.06 15.39
N ILE A 234 14.34 2.19 14.78
CA ILE A 234 14.72 0.82 14.42
C ILE A 234 15.81 0.83 13.35
N LEU A 235 15.69 1.72 12.35
CA LEU A 235 16.58 1.75 11.19
C LEU A 235 17.81 2.64 11.37
N TYR A 236 17.86 3.48 12.41
CA TYR A 236 19.00 4.35 12.69
C TYR A 236 20.37 3.64 12.67
N PRO A 237 20.53 2.44 13.27
CA PRO A 237 21.82 1.72 13.24
C PRO A 237 22.19 1.17 11.85
N TYR A 238 21.25 1.11 10.92
CA TYR A 238 21.41 0.50 9.60
C TYR A 238 21.56 1.54 8.47
N LYS A 239 21.84 2.81 8.82
CA LYS A 239 22.08 3.85 7.82
C LYS A 239 23.16 3.41 6.83
N ASP A 240 22.96 3.76 5.56
CA ASP A 240 23.78 3.40 4.39
C ASP A 240 23.82 1.90 4.06
N SER A 241 23.02 1.08 4.76
CA SER A 241 22.81 -0.33 4.44
C SER A 241 21.87 -0.50 3.25
N ALA A 242 22.09 -1.56 2.48
CA ALA A 242 21.30 -1.87 1.31
C ALA A 242 20.18 -2.89 1.60
N VAL A 243 19.08 -2.74 0.89
CA VAL A 243 18.04 -3.76 0.74
C VAL A 243 17.87 -4.07 -0.73
N ILE A 244 17.69 -5.34 -1.02
CA ILE A 244 17.45 -5.80 -2.38
C ILE A 244 15.94 -5.94 -2.58
N THR A 245 15.39 -5.52 -3.73
CA THR A 245 13.97 -5.65 -4.05
C THR A 245 13.75 -6.40 -5.35
N SER A 246 12.65 -7.14 -5.47
CA SER A 246 12.22 -7.70 -6.76
C SER A 246 11.74 -6.59 -7.71
N HIS A 247 11.05 -5.57 -7.20
CA HIS A 247 10.55 -4.43 -7.99
C HIS A 247 10.93 -3.12 -7.26
N PRO A 248 11.21 -1.99 -7.96
CA PRO A 248 11.72 -0.77 -7.33
C PRO A 248 10.61 0.04 -6.62
N SER A 249 9.96 -0.55 -5.61
CA SER A 249 8.84 0.06 -4.89
C SER A 249 9.21 0.75 -3.58
N LEU A 250 10.47 0.70 -3.14
CA LEU A 250 10.91 1.17 -1.82
C LEU A 250 11.75 2.44 -1.86
N THR A 251 11.85 3.13 -2.99
CA THR A 251 12.67 4.34 -3.15
C THR A 251 12.40 5.38 -2.06
N TYR A 252 11.13 5.75 -1.86
CA TYR A 252 10.74 6.73 -0.85
C TYR A 252 11.01 6.26 0.57
N PHE A 253 10.81 4.97 0.83
CA PHE A 253 11.10 4.38 2.14
C PHE A 253 12.61 4.43 2.42
N CYS A 254 13.43 4.00 1.46
CA CYS A 254 14.88 3.99 1.59
C CYS A 254 15.43 5.41 1.76
N LYS A 255 14.94 6.37 0.96
CA LYS A 255 15.30 7.79 1.08
C LYS A 255 14.95 8.36 2.46
N ASN A 256 13.74 8.07 2.97
CA ASN A 256 13.30 8.56 4.29
C ASN A 256 14.18 8.07 5.44
N TYR A 257 14.70 6.84 5.36
CA TYR A 257 15.39 6.18 6.47
C TYR A 257 16.88 5.93 6.22
N GLY A 258 17.45 6.52 5.16
CA GLY A 258 18.87 6.42 4.84
C GLY A 258 19.33 5.01 4.45
N LEU A 259 18.46 4.24 3.80
CA LEU A 259 18.82 2.94 3.21
C LEU A 259 19.07 3.10 1.71
N ILE A 260 19.65 2.07 1.11
CA ILE A 260 19.91 1.99 -0.33
C ILE A 260 19.05 0.88 -0.94
N GLN A 261 18.26 1.21 -1.97
CA GLN A 261 17.55 0.20 -2.74
C GLN A 261 18.41 -0.34 -3.87
N ILE A 262 18.46 -1.66 -4.00
CA ILE A 262 19.00 -2.39 -5.15
C ILE A 262 17.85 -3.22 -5.75
N SER A 263 17.25 -2.77 -6.84
CA SER A 263 16.17 -3.52 -7.50
C SER A 263 16.73 -4.53 -8.50
N ILE A 264 16.18 -5.74 -8.52
CA ILE A 264 16.54 -6.84 -9.42
C ILE A 264 15.41 -7.14 -10.44
N GLU A 265 14.56 -6.17 -10.71
CA GLU A 265 13.77 -6.11 -11.93
C GLU A 265 13.42 -4.65 -12.21
N CYS A 266 13.14 -4.40 -13.48
CA CYS A 266 12.49 -3.19 -13.96
C CYS A 266 11.40 -3.58 -14.95
N GLU A 267 10.16 -3.14 -14.70
CA GLU A 267 8.99 -3.40 -15.54
C GLU A 267 8.76 -4.89 -15.89
N GLY A 268 8.95 -5.79 -14.92
CA GLY A 268 8.79 -7.23 -15.12
C GLY A 268 9.95 -7.91 -15.86
N LYS A 269 11.05 -7.19 -16.14
CA LYS A 269 12.24 -7.74 -16.82
C LYS A 269 13.34 -8.07 -15.81
N SER A 270 13.79 -9.32 -15.85
CA SER A 270 14.92 -9.86 -15.08
C SER A 270 16.26 -9.16 -15.41
N PRO A 271 17.25 -9.19 -14.50
CA PRO A 271 18.57 -8.62 -14.72
C PRO A 271 19.36 -9.42 -15.77
N LEU A 272 20.23 -8.76 -16.52
CA LEU A 272 21.14 -9.44 -17.44
C LEU A 272 22.34 -10.05 -16.69
N PRO A 273 23.05 -11.05 -17.25
CA PRO A 273 24.25 -11.62 -16.62
C PRO A 273 25.31 -10.57 -16.25
N ARG A 274 25.45 -9.50 -17.05
CA ARG A 274 26.34 -8.37 -16.78
C ARG A 274 25.95 -7.56 -15.54
N ASP A 275 24.67 -7.51 -15.21
CA ASP A 275 24.13 -6.75 -14.08
C ASP A 275 24.39 -7.49 -12.77
N ILE A 276 24.43 -8.82 -12.80
CA ILE A 276 24.71 -9.67 -11.63
C ILE A 276 26.04 -9.28 -10.98
N SER A 277 27.11 -9.07 -11.76
CA SER A 277 28.41 -8.66 -11.21
C SER A 277 28.35 -7.31 -10.49
N LYS A 278 27.56 -6.36 -11.02
CA LYS A 278 27.35 -5.04 -10.40
C LYS A 278 26.52 -5.16 -9.12
N ILE A 279 25.45 -5.94 -9.14
CA ILE A 279 24.62 -6.23 -7.95
C ILE A 279 25.49 -6.83 -6.85
N LEU A 280 26.29 -7.86 -7.14
CA LEU A 280 27.19 -8.49 -6.17
C LEU A 280 28.21 -7.49 -5.59
N SER A 281 28.73 -6.57 -6.43
CA SER A 281 29.64 -5.52 -5.97
C SER A 281 28.97 -4.53 -5.02
N LEU A 282 27.76 -4.06 -5.36
CA LEU A 282 26.98 -3.15 -4.53
C LEU A 282 26.59 -3.80 -3.20
N THR A 283 26.18 -5.08 -3.23
CA THR A 283 25.84 -5.82 -2.01
C THR A 283 27.01 -5.88 -1.03
N ARG A 284 28.22 -6.18 -1.53
CA ARG A 284 29.43 -6.20 -0.70
C ARG A 284 29.80 -4.82 -0.18
N LYS A 285 29.59 -3.77 -0.99
CA LYS A 285 29.92 -2.39 -0.63
C LYS A 285 29.00 -1.83 0.47
N HIS A 286 27.72 -2.17 0.45
CA HIS A 286 26.68 -1.48 1.23
C HIS A 286 26.02 -2.35 2.31
N HIS A 287 26.70 -3.35 2.87
CA HIS A 287 26.16 -4.25 3.91
C HIS A 287 24.67 -4.59 3.71
N THR A 288 24.37 -5.44 2.72
CA THR A 288 22.98 -5.77 2.41
C THR A 288 22.31 -6.57 3.52
N LEU A 289 21.14 -6.10 3.96
CA LEU A 289 20.40 -6.69 5.08
C LEU A 289 19.59 -7.91 4.66
N CYS A 290 18.84 -7.80 3.57
CA CYS A 290 17.87 -8.82 3.14
C CYS A 290 17.41 -8.61 1.69
N VAL A 291 16.62 -9.58 1.20
CA VAL A 291 15.91 -9.50 -0.08
C VAL A 291 14.39 -9.42 0.15
N PHE A 292 13.77 -8.35 -0.34
CA PHE A 292 12.32 -8.17 -0.36
C PHE A 292 11.73 -8.62 -1.70
N ILE A 293 10.77 -9.53 -1.62
CA ILE A 293 9.99 -10.02 -2.75
C ILE A 293 8.55 -9.54 -2.68
N GLN A 294 7.89 -9.43 -3.84
CA GLN A 294 6.47 -9.10 -3.95
C GLN A 294 5.76 -10.18 -4.76
N GLU A 295 4.71 -10.79 -4.19
CA GLU A 295 4.01 -11.93 -4.81
C GLU A 295 3.43 -11.61 -6.20
N GLN A 296 3.15 -10.33 -6.48
CA GLN A 296 2.59 -9.87 -7.75
C GLN A 296 3.61 -9.77 -8.90
N PHE A 297 4.90 -10.01 -8.63
CA PHE A 297 6.02 -9.82 -9.55
C PHE A 297 6.86 -11.10 -9.71
N ASP A 298 7.75 -11.12 -10.71
CA ASP A 298 8.66 -12.26 -10.91
C ASP A 298 9.80 -12.23 -9.89
N ASN A 299 9.73 -13.14 -8.92
CA ASN A 299 10.69 -13.20 -7.81
C ASN A 299 11.91 -14.09 -8.08
N LYS A 300 12.02 -14.73 -9.26
CA LYS A 300 13.09 -15.71 -9.54
C LYS A 300 14.50 -15.11 -9.41
N GLY A 301 14.71 -13.91 -9.96
CA GLY A 301 16.00 -13.22 -9.89
C GLY A 301 16.39 -12.87 -8.47
N ALA A 302 15.46 -12.28 -7.71
CA ALA A 302 15.63 -11.92 -6.31
C ALA A 302 15.96 -13.13 -5.43
N LEU A 303 15.21 -14.24 -5.58
CA LEU A 303 15.45 -15.48 -4.83
C LEU A 303 16.79 -16.14 -5.17
N ALA A 304 17.20 -16.11 -6.45
CA ALA A 304 18.50 -16.63 -6.86
C ALA A 304 19.66 -15.85 -6.23
N ILE A 305 19.52 -14.52 -6.16
CA ILE A 305 20.50 -13.65 -5.51
C ILE A 305 20.51 -13.84 -4.00
N ALA A 306 19.34 -13.93 -3.36
CA ALA A 306 19.22 -14.23 -1.92
C ALA A 306 19.98 -15.52 -1.56
N LYS A 307 19.70 -16.61 -2.30
CA LYS A 307 20.36 -17.90 -2.10
C LYS A 307 21.87 -17.83 -2.32
N LYS A 308 22.33 -17.14 -3.37
CA LYS A 308 23.75 -17.02 -3.71
C LYS A 308 24.53 -16.23 -2.66
N LEU A 309 23.91 -15.19 -2.09
CA LEU A 309 24.50 -14.31 -1.09
C LEU A 309 24.23 -14.75 0.34
N GLN A 310 23.44 -15.82 0.54
CA GLN A 310 22.99 -16.28 1.85
C GLN A 310 22.26 -15.18 2.64
N LEU A 311 21.50 -14.35 1.94
CA LEU A 311 20.68 -13.31 2.54
C LEU A 311 19.30 -13.86 2.91
N PRO A 312 18.71 -13.36 4.02
CA PRO A 312 17.35 -13.70 4.40
C PRO A 312 16.30 -13.14 3.44
#